data_AF-A0A2G2R1P0-F1
#
_entry.id   AF-A0A2G2R1P0-F1
#
_cell.length_a   1.000
_cell.length_b   1.000
_cell.length_c   1.000
_cell.angle_alpha   90.00
_cell.angle_beta   90.00
_cell.angle_gamma   90.00
#
_symmetry.space_group_name_H-M   'P 1'
#
loop_
_entity.id
_entity.type
_entity.pdbx_description
1 polymer ?
#
loop_
_entity_poly.entity_id
_entity_poly.type
_entity_poly.pdbx_seq_one_letter_code
_entity_poly.pdbx_strand_id
1 'polypeptide(L)' 'MDNDVLDLRGFQCPLPVLKTRNHLRKLDEGNKVWVQTDDPLAVIDLPNFCNEYDQGLVEQKPGDDGSHWFLVERRGTLR' A
#
# COMPACT_ATOMS: atom_id res chain seq x y z
N MET A 1 -4.79 -17.80 5.62
CA MET A 1 -5.18 -16.40 5.34
C MET A 1 -3.97 -15.76 4.70
N ASP A 2 -3.81 -16.02 3.42
CA ASP A 2 -2.72 -15.46 2.63
C ASP A 2 -3.14 -14.06 2.23
N ASN A 3 -2.50 -13.04 2.82
CA ASN A 3 -2.70 -11.67 2.36
C ASN A 3 -2.02 -11.54 0.99
N ASP A 4 -2.70 -10.95 0.01
CA ASP A 4 -2.13 -10.73 -1.32
C ASP A 4 -0.89 -9.81 -1.22
N VAL A 5 0.08 -10.00 -2.10
CA VAL A 5 1.32 -9.22 -2.13
C VAL A 5 1.41 -8.44 -3.45
N LEU A 6 1.43 -7.12 -3.33
CA LEU A 6 1.64 -6.18 -4.41
C LEU A 6 3.12 -5.74 -4.39
N ASP A 7 3.95 -6.42 -5.19
CA ASP A 7 5.35 -6.05 -5.41
C ASP A 7 5.45 -4.84 -6.35
N LEU A 8 5.88 -3.71 -5.79
CA LEU A 8 6.06 -2.43 -6.46
C LEU A 8 7.52 -1.97 -6.41
N ARG A 9 8.49 -2.85 -6.16
CA ARG A 9 9.91 -2.50 -6.27
C ARG A 9 10.26 -2.09 -7.70
N GLY A 10 11.18 -1.14 -7.84
CA GLY A 10 11.55 -0.50 -9.10
C GLY A 10 10.55 0.55 -9.60
N PHE A 11 9.43 0.77 -8.90
CA PHE A 11 8.51 1.88 -9.18
C PHE A 11 8.79 3.05 -8.22
N GLN A 12 8.94 4.25 -8.78
CA GLN A 12 9.17 5.48 -8.00
C GLN A 12 7.89 6.33 -7.91
N CYS A 13 7.86 7.27 -6.96
CA CYS A 13 6.78 8.22 -6.77
C CYS A 13 6.34 8.87 -8.11
N PRO A 14 5.02 8.94 -8.41
CA PRO A 14 3.88 8.59 -7.54
C PRO A 14 3.36 7.14 -7.74
N LEU A 15 4.09 6.28 -8.45
CA LEU A 15 3.57 5.00 -8.91
C LEU A 15 3.19 4.01 -7.79
N PRO A 16 3.93 3.88 -6.67
CA PRO A 16 3.54 2.99 -5.58
C PRO A 16 2.14 3.27 -5.04
N VAL A 17 1.81 4.55 -4.81
CA VAL A 17 0.47 4.97 -4.35
C VAL A 17 -0.59 4.70 -5.41
N LEU A 18 -0.35 5.08 -6.66
CA LEU A 18 -1.35 4.92 -7.72
C LEU A 18 -1.68 3.45 -7.98
N LYS A 19 -0.68 2.58 -7.97
CA LYS A 19 -0.87 1.13 -8.14
C LYS A 19 -1.55 0.51 -6.92
N THR A 20 -1.18 0.91 -5.72
CA THR A 20 -1.86 0.50 -4.48
C THR A 20 -3.34 0.86 -4.53
N ARG A 21 -3.67 2.11 -4.85
CA ARG A 21 -5.07 2.57 -5.03
C ARG A 21 -5.82 1.71 -6.05
N ASN A 22 -5.23 1.48 -7.23
CA ASN A 22 -5.87 0.68 -8.28
C ASN A 22 -6.09 -0.78 -7.87
N HIS A 23 -5.20 -1.34 -7.07
CA HIS A 23 -5.36 -2.68 -6.53
C HIS A 23 -6.48 -2.71 -5.49
N LEU A 24 -6.48 -1.79 -4.52
CA LEU A 24 -7.53 -1.68 -3.50
C LEU A 24 -8.93 -1.49 -4.09
N ARG A 25 -9.07 -0.78 -5.23
CA ARG A 25 -10.36 -0.64 -5.95
C ARG A 25 -10.97 -1.97 -6.42
N LYS A 26 -10.16 -3.03 -6.53
CA LYS A 26 -10.60 -4.37 -6.95
C LYS A 26 -10.87 -5.30 -5.77
N LEU A 27 -10.53 -4.87 -4.55
CA LEU A 27 -10.75 -5.65 -3.34
C LEU A 27 -12.08 -5.29 -2.70
N ASP A 28 -12.69 -6.29 -2.06
CA ASP A 28 -13.82 -6.07 -1.16
C ASP A 28 -13.38 -5.35 0.12
N GLU A 29 -14.29 -4.63 0.76
CA GLU A 29 -14.02 -3.98 2.05
C GLU A 29 -13.62 -4.99 3.13
N GLY A 30 -12.62 -4.62 3.93
CA GLY A 30 -12.02 -5.48 4.94
C GLY A 30 -10.88 -6.37 4.44
N ASN A 31 -10.70 -6.52 3.12
CA ASN A 31 -9.57 -7.27 2.57
C ASN A 31 -8.26 -6.49 2.71
N LYS A 32 -7.15 -7.22 2.83
CA LYS A 32 -5.82 -6.67 3.06
C LYS A 32 -4.84 -7.08 1.98
N VAL A 33 -3.93 -6.17 1.65
CA VAL A 33 -2.81 -6.38 0.72
C VAL A 33 -1.51 -5.88 1.35
N TRP A 34 -0.47 -6.67 1.22
CA TRP A 34 0.89 -6.23 1.47
C TRP A 34 1.42 -5.48 0.25
N VAL A 35 1.92 -4.26 0.45
CA VAL A 35 2.62 -3.49 -0.57
C VAL A 35 4.10 -3.50 -0.24
N GLN A 36 4.93 -3.99 -1.17
CA GLN A 36 6.38 -3.92 -1.05
C GLN A 36 6.92 -2.89 -2.06
N THR A 37 7.73 -1.94 -1.63
CA THR A 37 8.29 -0.90 -2.50
C THR A 37 9.66 -0.44 -2.02
N ASP A 38 10.56 -0.11 -2.95
CA ASP A 38 11.90 0.46 -2.69
C ASP A 38 11.94 1.98 -2.88
N ASP A 39 10.79 2.61 -3.13
CA ASP A 39 10.65 4.07 -3.18
C ASP A 39 10.83 4.69 -1.79
N PRO A 40 11.84 5.54 -1.56
CA PRO A 40 12.07 6.18 -0.26
C PRO A 40 10.92 7.12 0.15
N LEU A 41 10.15 7.65 -0.81
CA LEU A 41 9.02 8.54 -0.51
C LEU A 41 7.77 7.77 -0.06
N ALA A 42 7.68 6.47 -0.33
CA ALA A 42 6.52 5.65 0.03
C ALA A 42 6.24 5.61 1.54
N VAL A 43 7.29 5.77 2.37
CA VAL A 43 7.18 5.89 3.83
C VAL A 43 6.30 7.06 4.26
N ILE A 44 6.20 8.11 3.45
CA ILE A 44 5.37 9.29 3.69
C ILE A 44 4.08 9.20 2.86
N ASP A 45 4.21 8.83 1.59
CA ASP A 45 3.12 8.89 0.63
C ASP A 45 2.03 7.82 0.86
N LEU A 46 2.39 6.59 1.26
CA LEU A 46 1.41 5.54 1.54
C LEU A 46 0.57 5.83 2.80
N PRO A 47 1.16 6.26 3.95
CA PRO A 47 0.38 6.70 5.09
C PRO A 47 -0.52 7.90 4.78
N ASN A 48 -0.02 8.89 4.04
CA ASN A 48 -0.83 10.04 3.62
C ASN A 48 -2.00 9.61 2.72
N PHE A 49 -1.74 8.75 1.74
CA PHE A 49 -2.79 8.15 0.91
C PHE A 49 -3.84 7.42 1.75
N CYS A 50 -3.42 6.61 2.72
CA CYS A 50 -4.36 5.90 3.58
C CYS A 50 -5.26 6.86 4.35
N ASN A 51 -4.69 7.93 4.92
CA ASN A 51 -5.44 8.96 5.64
C ASN A 51 -6.37 9.77 4.72
N GLU A 52 -5.92 10.15 3.53
CA GLU A 52 -6.69 10.98 2.58
C GLU A 52 -7.89 10.22 2.00
N TYR A 53 -7.73 8.92 1.74
CA TYR A 53 -8.74 8.08 1.08
C TYR A 53 -9.46 7.13 2.03
N ASP A 54 -9.34 7.32 3.35
CA ASP A 54 -9.99 6.50 4.39
C ASP A 54 -9.68 4.99 4.24
N GLN A 55 -8.45 4.67 3.84
CA GLN A 55 -7.92 3.30 3.82
C GLN A 55 -7.21 2.98 5.14
N GLY A 56 -7.17 1.70 5.51
CA GLY A 56 -6.53 1.29 6.76
C GLY A 56 -5.07 0.94 6.57
N LEU A 57 -4.13 1.76 7.04
CA LEU A 57 -2.76 1.30 7.24
C LEU A 57 -2.70 0.44 8.50
N VAL A 58 -2.50 -0.87 8.34
CA VAL A 58 -2.53 -1.86 9.44
C VAL A 58 -1.15 -2.08 10.03
N GLU A 59 -0.14 -2.17 9.17
CA GLU A 59 1.24 -2.47 9.59
C GLU A 59 2.22 -1.81 8.60
N GLN A 60 3.38 -1.41 9.10
CA GLN A 60 4.51 -0.98 8.29
C GLN A 60 5.79 -1.57 8.87
N LYS A 61 6.66 -2.12 8.01
CA LYS A 61 7.95 -2.67 8.43
C LYS A 61 9.03 -2.49 7.35
N PRO A 62 10.32 -2.39 7.74
CA PRO A 62 11.41 -2.43 6.78
C PRO A 62 11.54 -3.83 6.16
N GLY A 63 12.01 -3.89 4.91
CA GLY A 63 12.47 -5.11 4.25
C GLY A 63 14.00 -5.22 4.30
N ASP A 64 14.51 -6.44 4.13
CA ASP A 64 15.94 -6.74 4.24
C ASP A 64 16.79 -6.21 3.06
N ASP A 65 16.14 -5.90 1.93
CA ASP A 65 16.74 -5.43 0.67
C ASP A 65 16.70 -3.89 0.52
N GLY A 66 16.39 -3.16 1.60
CA GLY A 66 16.17 -1.71 1.55
C GLY A 66 14.78 -1.32 1.05
N SER A 67 13.90 -2.30 0.81
CA SER A 67 12.48 -2.04 0.57
C SER A 67 11.71 -1.75 1.86
N HIS A 68 10.47 -1.31 1.70
CA HIS A 68 9.50 -1.09 2.75
C HIS A 68 8.24 -1.92 2.46
N TRP A 69 7.66 -2.47 3.52
CA TRP A 69 6.43 -3.24 3.50
C TRP A 69 5.32 -2.48 4.21
N PHE A 70 4.14 -2.42 3.60
CA PHE A 70 2.94 -1.79 4.16
C PHE A 70 1.77 -2.75 4.03
N LEU A 71 1.12 -3.11 5.14
CA LEU A 71 -0.14 -3.86 5.11
C LEU A 71 -1.28 -2.85 5.05
N VAL A 72 -1.97 -2.80 3.92
CA VAL A 72 -3.08 -1.88 3.69
C VAL A 72 -4.39 -2.66 3.62
N GLU A 73 -5.37 -2.22 4.38
CA GLU A 73 -6.73 -2.73 4.40
C GLU A 73 -7.64 -1.82 3.58
N ARG A 74 -8.40 -2.42 2.67
CA ARG A 74 -9.44 -1.75 1.91
C ARG A 74 -10.56 -1.31 2.86
N ARG A 75 -10.76 0.00 3.01
CA ARG A 75 -11.80 0.62 3.86
C ARG A 75 -12.48 1.80 3.18
N GLY A 76 -13.69 2.17 3.58
CA GLY A 76 -14.38 3.36 3.08
C GLY A 76 -14.69 3.32 1.58
N THR A 77 -14.76 4.47 0.89
CA THR A 77 -14.96 4.52 -0.57
C THR A 77 -13.77 5.20 -1.24
N LEU A 78 -13.12 4.51 -2.16
CA LEU A 78 -12.13 5.09 -3.07
C LEU A 78 -12.88 5.88 -4.15
N ARG A 79 -13.09 7.18 -3.91
CA ARG A 79 -13.70 8.10 -4.88
C ARG A 79 -12.80 8.34 -6.08
#